data_AF-R6XU80-F1
#
_entry.id   AF-R6XU80-F1
#
_cell.length_a   1.000
_cell.length_b   1.000
_cell.length_c   1.000
_cell.angle_alpha   90.00
_cell.angle_beta   90.00
_cell.angle_gamma   90.00
#
_symmetry.space_group_name_H-M   'P 1'
#
loop_
_entity.id
_entity.type
_entity.pdbx_description
1 polymer ?
#
loop_
_entity_poly.entity_id
_entity_poly.type
_entity_poly.pdbx_seq_one_letter_code
_entity_poly.pdbx_strand_id
1 'polypeptide(L)'
;MRIAKKLFSCLSLFLLCLVCLLTDAPKVRAAEFLTADDGTFLYMNSRELAISDEEEGVQFFLADDGTLQLMNKNTQDVYKTFVPAEQGMVGYRVRDVFTANPKNIFFEINATIGAHEQNCGYWLIGKENGQWVTYVTLKDLAKNGYAIDQWRQIVTKINTDGSGRFIMLSQYEYMPPEATFGMQRKYCTDLQLELLWDDAAQGFVMRRL
;
A
#
# COMPACT_ATOMS: atom_id res chain seq x y z
N MET A 1 26.32 55.97 -14.85
CA MET A 1 25.92 55.04 -13.76
C MET A 1 24.46 54.55 -13.79
N ARG A 2 23.53 55.14 -14.58
CA ARG A 2 22.11 54.70 -14.63
C ARG A 2 21.83 53.50 -15.54
N ILE A 3 22.60 53.31 -16.61
CA ILE A 3 22.37 52.26 -17.61
C ILE A 3 22.82 50.89 -17.10
N ALA A 4 23.97 50.83 -16.41
CA ALA A 4 24.48 49.60 -15.80
C ALA A 4 23.53 49.00 -14.75
N LYS A 5 22.86 49.83 -13.94
CA LYS A 5 21.84 49.37 -12.97
C LYS A 5 20.60 48.76 -13.65
N LYS A 6 20.15 49.32 -14.79
CA LYS A 6 19.03 48.77 -15.55
C LYS A 6 19.38 47.45 -16.23
N LEU A 7 20.60 47.34 -16.79
CA LEU A 7 21.09 46.09 -17.35
C LEU A 7 21.23 44.99 -16.28
N PHE A 8 21.78 45.32 -15.11
CA PHE A 8 21.91 44.34 -14.02
C PHE A 8 20.54 43.87 -13.50
N SER A 9 19.55 44.78 -13.42
CA SER A 9 18.18 44.45 -13.01
C SER A 9 17.45 43.57 -14.04
N CYS A 10 17.67 43.80 -15.33
CA CYS A 10 17.11 42.94 -16.38
C CYS A 10 17.78 41.57 -16.37
N LEU A 11 19.10 41.50 -16.17
CA LEU A 11 19.83 40.23 -16.09
C LEU A 11 19.40 39.41 -14.87
N SER A 12 19.19 40.05 -13.71
CA SER A 12 18.74 39.36 -12.50
C SER A 12 17.31 38.85 -12.63
N LEU A 13 16.40 39.61 -13.26
CA LEU A 13 15.04 39.13 -13.55
C LEU A 13 15.05 37.97 -14.54
N PHE A 14 15.92 38.03 -15.55
CA PHE A 14 16.03 36.97 -16.56
C PHE A 14 16.59 35.68 -15.95
N LEU A 15 17.60 35.79 -15.07
CA LEU A 15 18.12 34.68 -14.28
C LEU A 15 17.06 34.09 -13.34
N LEU A 16 16.27 34.94 -12.66
CA LEU A 16 15.18 34.48 -11.79
C LEU A 16 14.09 33.73 -12.59
N CYS A 17 13.70 34.26 -13.76
CA CYS A 17 12.78 33.57 -14.67
C CYS A 17 13.34 32.25 -15.19
N LEU A 18 14.63 32.19 -15.52
CA LEU A 18 15.27 30.93 -15.94
C LEU A 18 15.27 29.89 -14.82
N VAL A 19 15.57 30.29 -13.58
CA VAL A 19 15.53 29.39 -12.42
C VAL A 19 14.11 28.88 -12.18
N CYS A 20 13.08 29.75 -12.26
CA CYS A 20 11.69 29.34 -12.14
C CYS A 20 11.18 28.44 -13.28
N LEU A 21 11.75 28.58 -14.49
CA LEU A 21 11.43 27.72 -15.64
C LEU A 21 12.18 26.38 -15.62
N LEU A 22 13.32 26.31 -14.93
CA LEU A 22 14.15 25.10 -14.77
C LEU A 22 13.79 24.28 -13.53
N THR A 23 13.09 24.86 -12.55
CA THR A 23 12.43 24.08 -11.50
C THR A 23 11.19 23.42 -12.08
N ASP A 24 11.37 22.26 -12.72
CA ASP A 24 10.25 21.39 -13.06
C ASP A 24 9.52 21.08 -11.74
N ALA A 25 8.27 21.54 -11.60
CA ALA A 25 7.47 21.15 -10.44
C ALA A 25 7.48 19.63 -10.35
N PRO A 26 7.62 19.01 -9.16
CA PRO A 26 7.61 17.56 -9.05
C PRO A 26 6.29 17.06 -9.65
N LYS A 27 6.39 16.48 -10.84
CA LYS A 27 5.26 15.85 -11.51
C LYS A 27 5.01 14.58 -10.72
N VAL A 28 4.02 14.60 -9.83
CA VAL A 28 3.46 13.38 -9.25
C VAL A 28 2.93 12.57 -10.44
N ARG A 29 3.74 11.66 -10.96
CA ARG A 29 3.32 10.67 -11.92
C ARG A 29 2.77 9.51 -11.11
N ALA A 30 1.49 9.22 -11.29
CA ALA A 30 0.92 7.98 -10.79
C ALA A 30 1.71 6.83 -11.43
N ALA A 31 2.37 6.01 -10.61
CA ALA A 31 2.94 4.76 -11.13
C ALA A 31 1.83 3.92 -11.76
N GLU A 32 2.18 3.25 -12.87
CA GLU A 32 1.32 2.28 -13.51
C GLU A 32 1.50 0.93 -12.81
N PHE A 33 0.52 0.53 -12.02
CA PHE A 33 0.48 -0.78 -11.38
C PHE A 33 0.14 -1.86 -12.40
N LEU A 34 0.86 -2.98 -12.34
CA LEU A 34 0.51 -4.18 -13.09
C LEU A 34 -0.64 -4.92 -12.40
N THR A 35 -1.38 -5.74 -13.15
CA THR A 35 -2.41 -6.59 -12.56
C THR A 35 -1.74 -7.56 -11.59
N ALA A 36 -2.12 -7.48 -10.32
CA ALA A 36 -1.62 -8.38 -9.29
C ALA A 36 -2.42 -9.69 -9.28
N ASP A 37 -1.84 -10.74 -8.71
CA ASP A 37 -2.55 -12.00 -8.48
C ASP A 37 -3.56 -11.89 -7.31
N ASP A 38 -4.25 -12.97 -6.99
CA ASP A 38 -5.23 -12.98 -5.89
C ASP A 38 -4.59 -12.95 -4.49
N GLY A 39 -3.26 -13.09 -4.40
CA GLY A 39 -2.49 -13.28 -3.18
C GLY A 39 -2.58 -14.70 -2.62
N THR A 40 -1.58 -15.09 -1.83
CA THR A 40 -1.57 -16.34 -1.07
C THR A 40 -2.06 -16.11 0.34
N PHE A 41 -2.96 -16.99 0.82
CA PHE A 41 -3.50 -16.93 2.17
C PHE A 41 -2.72 -17.84 3.13
N LEU A 42 -2.24 -17.24 4.22
CA LEU A 42 -1.56 -17.88 5.33
C LEU A 42 -2.50 -17.91 6.54
N TYR A 43 -2.82 -19.11 6.99
CA TYR A 43 -3.72 -19.36 8.12
C TYR A 43 -3.54 -20.79 8.64
N MET A 44 -3.44 -20.94 9.97
CA MET A 44 -3.32 -22.20 10.72
C MET A 44 -2.30 -23.21 10.15
N ASN A 45 -2.70 -23.99 9.13
CA ASN A 45 -1.90 -25.04 8.49
C ASN A 45 -1.03 -24.49 7.34
N SER A 46 -1.40 -23.36 6.76
CA SER A 46 -0.61 -22.65 5.75
C SER A 46 0.18 -21.56 6.45
N ARG A 47 1.46 -21.81 6.69
CA ARG A 47 2.28 -20.95 7.56
C ARG A 47 3.48 -20.33 6.88
N GLU A 48 3.80 -20.81 5.68
CA GLU A 48 5.01 -20.46 4.97
C GLU A 48 4.65 -20.11 3.54
N LEU A 49 5.18 -18.99 3.06
CA LEU A 49 5.11 -18.57 1.67
C LEU A 49 6.51 -18.15 1.23
N ALA A 50 7.16 -18.98 0.43
CA ALA A 50 8.42 -18.62 -0.21
C ALA A 50 8.13 -17.81 -1.48
N ILE A 51 8.79 -16.67 -1.64
CA ILE A 51 8.68 -15.83 -2.83
C ILE A 51 10.01 -15.91 -3.58
N SER A 52 9.96 -16.45 -4.79
CA SER A 52 11.14 -16.77 -5.61
C SER A 52 11.41 -15.67 -6.64
N ASP A 53 11.74 -14.45 -6.19
CA ASP A 53 11.92 -13.35 -7.16
C ASP A 53 13.20 -12.51 -6.95
N GLU A 54 14.09 -12.90 -6.05
CA GLU A 54 15.38 -12.21 -5.84
C GLU A 54 16.54 -13.18 -5.58
N GLU A 55 17.77 -12.76 -5.90
CA GLU A 55 19.02 -13.53 -5.70
C GLU A 55 19.20 -14.05 -4.26
N GLU A 56 18.61 -13.39 -3.26
CA GLU A 56 18.69 -13.78 -1.84
C GLU A 56 17.51 -14.64 -1.35
N GLY A 57 16.38 -14.65 -2.07
CA GLY A 57 15.14 -15.35 -1.72
C GLY A 57 14.49 -14.88 -0.40
N VAL A 58 13.21 -14.49 -0.44
CA VAL A 58 12.46 -14.12 0.78
C VAL A 58 11.35 -15.12 1.10
N GLN A 59 10.99 -15.19 2.37
CA GLN A 59 9.93 -16.04 2.87
C GLN A 59 9.08 -15.29 3.89
N PHE A 60 7.76 -15.43 3.76
CA PHE A 60 6.82 -15.08 4.82
C PHE A 60 6.58 -16.30 5.71
N PHE A 61 6.70 -16.10 7.02
CA PHE A 61 6.47 -17.12 8.05
C PHE A 61 5.45 -16.62 9.07
N LEU A 62 4.37 -17.37 9.27
CA LEU A 62 3.37 -17.12 10.30
C LEU A 62 3.79 -17.86 11.58
N ALA A 63 4.18 -17.11 12.60
CA ALA A 63 4.57 -17.62 13.91
C ALA A 63 3.35 -18.04 14.77
N ASP A 64 3.60 -18.84 15.81
CA ASP A 64 2.53 -19.45 16.63
C ASP A 64 1.73 -18.42 17.43
N ASP A 65 2.33 -17.27 17.69
CA ASP A 65 1.70 -16.13 18.35
C ASP A 65 0.81 -15.29 17.41
N GLY A 66 0.70 -15.69 16.13
CA GLY A 66 -0.05 -14.97 15.11
C GLY A 66 0.72 -13.83 14.46
N THR A 67 2.00 -13.63 14.78
CA THR A 67 2.87 -12.64 14.13
C THR A 67 3.31 -13.15 12.75
N LEU A 68 3.17 -12.33 11.71
CA LEU A 68 3.77 -12.62 10.41
C LEU A 68 5.20 -12.05 10.35
N GLN A 69 6.14 -12.83 9.82
CA GLN A 69 7.54 -12.44 9.67
C GLN A 69 7.94 -12.49 8.20
N LEU A 70 8.68 -11.48 7.74
CA LEU A 70 9.42 -11.52 6.48
C LEU A 70 10.87 -11.86 6.79
N MET A 71 11.38 -12.92 6.17
CA MET A 71 12.67 -13.52 6.50
C MET A 71 13.49 -13.78 5.24
N ASN A 72 14.80 -13.84 5.40
CA ASN A 72 15.67 -14.47 4.41
C ASN A 72 15.32 -15.96 4.34
N LYS A 73 15.02 -16.47 3.14
CA LYS A 73 14.63 -17.88 2.96
C LYS A 73 15.74 -18.86 3.33
N ASN A 74 17.00 -18.46 3.15
CA ASN A 74 18.16 -19.34 3.30
C ASN A 74 18.77 -19.26 4.70
N THR A 75 18.94 -18.05 5.25
CA THR A 75 19.57 -17.84 6.56
C THR A 75 18.57 -17.81 7.72
N GLN A 76 17.28 -17.64 7.42
CA GLN A 76 16.21 -17.41 8.41
C GLN A 76 16.37 -16.11 9.22
N ASP A 77 17.18 -15.17 8.76
CA ASP A 77 17.26 -13.85 9.37
C ASP A 77 15.94 -13.10 9.18
N VAL A 78 15.35 -12.61 10.27
CA VAL A 78 14.10 -11.84 10.24
C VAL A 78 14.41 -10.42 9.78
N TYR A 79 13.87 -10.03 8.63
CA TYR A 79 13.94 -8.66 8.14
C TYR A 79 12.87 -7.77 8.78
N LYS A 80 11.66 -8.30 8.95
CA LYS A 80 10.52 -7.52 9.45
C LYS A 80 9.45 -8.38 10.09
N THR A 81 8.70 -7.80 11.03
CA THR A 81 7.54 -8.42 11.67
C THR A 81 6.29 -7.57 11.50
N PHE A 82 5.15 -8.24 11.41
CA PHE A 82 3.82 -7.66 11.26
C PHE A 82 2.94 -8.20 12.37
N VAL A 83 2.66 -7.33 13.33
CA VAL A 83 1.85 -7.66 14.51
C VAL A 83 0.45 -7.09 14.29
N PRO A 84 -0.60 -7.92 14.23
CA PRO A 84 -1.96 -7.46 14.06
C PRO A 84 -2.44 -6.76 15.34
N ALA A 85 -3.43 -5.88 15.20
CA ALA A 85 -4.03 -5.17 16.33
C ALA A 85 -4.83 -6.10 17.26
N GLU A 86 -5.35 -7.19 16.70
CA GLU A 86 -6.13 -8.20 17.41
C GLU A 86 -5.32 -9.48 17.57
N GLN A 87 -5.51 -10.15 18.71
CA GLN A 87 -4.90 -11.46 18.98
C GLN A 87 -5.90 -12.58 18.68
N GLY A 88 -5.39 -13.75 18.27
CA GLY A 88 -6.19 -14.94 18.03
C GLY A 88 -5.94 -15.54 16.65
N MET A 89 -6.99 -16.11 16.05
CA MET A 89 -6.91 -16.75 14.74
C MET A 89 -6.90 -15.70 13.61
N VAL A 90 -5.77 -15.04 13.45
CA VAL A 90 -5.53 -14.07 12.36
C VAL A 90 -5.08 -14.80 11.11
N GLY A 91 -5.70 -14.46 9.98
CA GLY A 91 -5.26 -14.88 8.65
C GLY A 91 -4.59 -13.71 7.92
N TYR A 92 -3.59 -14.04 7.10
CA TYR A 92 -2.86 -13.07 6.28
C TYR A 92 -3.01 -13.41 4.82
N ARG A 93 -3.43 -12.44 4.01
CA ARG A 93 -3.30 -12.50 2.56
C ARG A 93 -2.08 -11.68 2.16
N VAL A 94 -1.12 -12.32 1.51
CA VAL A 94 0.10 -11.70 0.99
C VAL A 94 0.05 -11.72 -0.53
N ARG A 95 0.31 -10.59 -1.17
CA ARG A 95 0.22 -10.41 -2.63
C ARG A 95 1.40 -9.59 -3.16
N ASP A 96 1.94 -10.01 -4.30
CA ASP A 96 2.96 -9.26 -5.02
C ASP A 96 2.33 -8.10 -5.79
N VAL A 97 2.92 -6.92 -5.67
CA VAL A 97 2.44 -5.70 -6.31
C VAL A 97 3.58 -5.06 -7.09
N PHE A 98 3.42 -5.03 -8.41
CA PHE A 98 4.43 -4.52 -9.33
C PHE A 98 4.02 -3.19 -9.93
N THR A 99 5.00 -2.34 -10.18
CA THR A 99 4.86 -1.11 -10.95
C THR A 99 5.72 -1.17 -12.20
N ALA A 100 5.26 -0.57 -13.30
CA ALA A 100 5.98 -0.55 -14.56
C ALA A 100 6.88 0.69 -14.72
N ASN A 101 6.53 1.79 -14.05
CA ASN A 101 7.23 3.07 -14.17
C ASN A 101 7.07 3.92 -12.90
N PRO A 102 8.11 4.01 -12.04
CA PRO A 102 9.33 3.18 -12.05
C PRO A 102 9.04 1.69 -11.81
N LYS A 103 10.02 0.83 -12.07
CA LYS A 103 9.90 -0.62 -11.79
C LYS A 103 10.21 -0.90 -10.33
N ASN A 104 9.16 -1.06 -9.53
CA ASN A 104 9.27 -1.47 -8.13
C ASN A 104 8.45 -2.74 -7.84
N ILE A 105 8.92 -3.50 -6.85
CA ILE A 105 8.24 -4.65 -6.26
C ILE A 105 7.82 -4.28 -4.85
N PHE A 106 6.55 -4.49 -4.55
CA PHE A 106 5.96 -4.32 -3.23
C PHE A 106 5.24 -5.60 -2.82
N PHE A 107 5.02 -5.77 -1.52
CA PHE A 107 4.10 -6.77 -1.00
C PHE A 107 2.95 -6.09 -0.26
N GLU A 108 1.73 -6.38 -0.71
CA GLU A 108 0.52 -6.08 0.04
C GLU A 108 0.28 -7.21 1.04
N ILE A 109 0.07 -6.85 2.30
CA ILE A 109 -0.22 -7.76 3.40
C ILE A 109 -1.52 -7.29 4.06
N ASN A 110 -2.57 -8.09 3.93
CA ASN A 110 -3.87 -7.82 4.50
C ASN A 110 -4.18 -8.86 5.58
N ALA A 111 -4.30 -8.41 6.84
CA ALA A 111 -4.56 -9.29 7.97
C ALA A 111 -6.00 -9.15 8.47
N THR A 112 -6.68 -10.28 8.58
CA THR A 112 -8.10 -10.35 8.94
C THR A 112 -8.35 -11.37 10.06
N ILE A 113 -9.42 -11.15 10.81
CA ILE A 113 -9.84 -12.02 11.91
C ILE A 113 -11.34 -12.34 11.84
N GLY A 114 -11.69 -13.56 12.26
CA GLY A 114 -13.06 -14.04 12.36
C GLY A 114 -13.69 -14.40 11.01
N ALA A 115 -14.89 -14.99 11.07
CA ALA A 115 -15.58 -15.58 9.91
C ALA A 115 -16.01 -14.56 8.84
N HIS A 116 -16.02 -13.27 9.19
CA HIS A 116 -16.39 -12.19 8.28
C HIS A 116 -15.17 -11.38 7.81
N GLU A 117 -13.95 -11.80 8.16
CA GLU A 117 -12.71 -11.17 7.73
C GLU A 117 -12.57 -9.69 8.15
N GLN A 118 -12.82 -9.38 9.42
CA GLN A 118 -12.55 -8.04 9.94
C GLN A 118 -11.06 -7.71 9.80
N ASN A 119 -10.72 -6.56 9.23
CA ASN A 119 -9.33 -6.13 9.18
C ASN A 119 -8.79 -5.83 10.58
N CYS A 120 -7.68 -6.47 10.91
CA CYS A 120 -6.88 -6.22 12.12
C CYS A 120 -5.43 -5.85 11.79
N GLY A 121 -5.06 -5.81 10.51
CA GLY A 121 -3.78 -5.30 10.05
C GLY A 121 -3.79 -5.02 8.55
N TYR A 122 -2.95 -4.08 8.13
CA TYR A 122 -2.69 -3.77 6.73
C TYR A 122 -1.29 -3.18 6.61
N TRP A 123 -0.51 -3.73 5.69
CA TRP A 123 0.81 -3.23 5.36
C TRP A 123 1.05 -3.28 3.85
N LEU A 124 1.61 -2.21 3.30
CA LEU A 124 2.27 -2.23 2.00
C LEU A 124 3.76 -2.03 2.23
N ILE A 125 4.56 -3.01 1.86
CA ILE A 125 6.01 -2.98 2.06
C ILE A 125 6.75 -3.05 0.74
N GLY A 126 8.00 -2.58 0.72
CA GLY A 126 8.90 -2.73 -0.41
C GLY A 126 10.33 -2.45 0.03
N LYS A 127 11.24 -2.40 -0.92
CA LYS A 127 12.64 -2.02 -0.64
C LYS A 127 12.87 -0.53 -0.83
N GLU A 128 13.66 0.05 0.06
CA GLU A 128 14.28 1.36 -0.08
C GLU A 128 15.77 1.17 0.21
N ASN A 129 16.64 1.48 -0.76
CA ASN A 129 18.10 1.30 -0.63
C ASN A 129 18.51 -0.12 -0.16
N GLY A 130 17.80 -1.14 -0.64
CA GLY A 130 18.04 -2.55 -0.29
C GLY A 130 17.43 -3.01 1.05
N GLN A 131 16.85 -2.10 1.85
CA GLN A 131 16.23 -2.40 3.13
C GLN A 131 14.71 -2.53 2.99
N TRP A 132 14.10 -3.49 3.69
CA TRP A 132 12.64 -3.63 3.72
C TRP A 132 11.98 -2.57 4.60
N VAL A 133 11.14 -1.72 3.98
CA VAL A 133 10.42 -0.63 4.65
C VAL A 133 8.91 -0.81 4.54
N THR A 134 8.16 -0.17 5.44
CA THR A 134 6.69 -0.10 5.35
C THR A 134 6.29 1.25 4.81
N TYR A 135 5.60 1.27 3.67
CA TYR A 135 5.09 2.47 3.03
C TYR A 135 3.69 2.85 3.48
N VAL A 136 2.82 1.86 3.71
CA VAL A 136 1.43 2.10 4.13
C VAL A 136 1.10 1.18 5.30
N THR A 137 0.48 1.76 6.33
CA THR A 137 -0.12 1.01 7.45
C THR A 137 -1.61 1.29 7.55
N LEU A 138 -2.32 0.48 8.34
CA LEU A 138 -3.70 0.76 8.73
C LEU A 138 -3.89 2.16 9.34
N LYS A 139 -2.90 2.67 10.09
CA LYS A 139 -2.95 4.03 10.66
C LYS A 139 -2.89 5.11 9.58
N ASP A 140 -2.15 4.89 8.49
CA ASP A 140 -2.08 5.84 7.38
C ASP A 140 -3.37 5.84 6.57
N LEU A 141 -4.01 4.68 6.41
CA LEU A 141 -5.38 4.60 5.87
C LEU A 141 -6.37 5.34 6.78
N ALA A 142 -6.25 5.22 8.11
CA ALA A 142 -7.12 5.89 9.07
C ALA A 142 -7.01 7.43 8.99
N LYS A 143 -5.78 7.97 8.82
CA LYS A 143 -5.57 9.40 8.55
C LYS A 143 -6.30 9.88 7.28
N ASN A 144 -6.58 8.97 6.35
CA ASN A 144 -7.28 9.23 5.09
C ASN A 144 -8.77 8.81 5.11
N GLY A 145 -9.31 8.48 6.28
CA GLY A 145 -10.74 8.27 6.49
C GLY A 145 -11.17 6.83 6.75
N TYR A 146 -10.25 5.86 6.84
CA TYR A 146 -10.59 4.49 7.24
C TYR A 146 -11.01 4.44 8.72
N ALA A 147 -12.17 3.85 9.00
CA ALA A 147 -12.72 3.76 10.36
C ALA A 147 -12.09 2.60 11.14
N ILE A 148 -10.92 2.85 11.75
CA ILE A 148 -10.12 1.84 12.46
C ILE A 148 -10.79 1.26 13.71
N ASP A 149 -11.75 1.99 14.28
CA ASP A 149 -12.50 1.60 15.48
C ASP A 149 -13.83 0.90 15.15
N GLN A 150 -14.11 0.68 13.87
CA GLN A 150 -15.33 0.02 13.41
C GLN A 150 -14.99 -1.24 12.62
N TRP A 151 -15.93 -2.18 12.64
CA TRP A 151 -15.82 -3.38 11.82
C TRP A 151 -15.75 -3.01 10.34
N ARG A 152 -14.63 -3.30 9.69
CA ARG A 152 -14.39 -3.03 8.27
C ARG A 152 -13.58 -4.14 7.64
N GLN A 153 -13.84 -4.37 6.37
CA GLN A 153 -13.04 -5.19 5.48
C GLN A 153 -12.37 -4.27 4.44
N ILE A 154 -11.09 -4.48 4.19
CA ILE A 154 -10.30 -3.82 3.17
C ILE A 154 -10.26 -4.74 1.96
N VAL A 155 -10.75 -4.22 0.84
CA VAL A 155 -10.67 -4.87 -0.47
C VAL A 155 -9.83 -4.03 -1.39
N THR A 156 -8.87 -4.65 -2.07
CA THR A 156 -7.98 -3.94 -2.99
C THR A 156 -8.16 -4.42 -4.41
N LYS A 157 -8.15 -3.47 -5.34
CA LYS A 157 -8.26 -3.67 -6.78
C LYS A 157 -7.03 -3.05 -7.43
N ILE A 158 -6.13 -3.90 -7.90
CA ILE A 158 -4.86 -3.49 -8.49
C ILE A 158 -4.92 -3.78 -9.98
N ASN A 159 -5.10 -2.73 -10.77
CA ASN A 159 -5.19 -2.78 -12.23
C ASN A 159 -6.18 -3.85 -12.75
N THR A 160 -7.32 -4.02 -12.07
CA THR A 160 -8.34 -5.01 -12.46
C THR A 160 -9.15 -4.57 -13.68
N ASP A 161 -9.18 -3.26 -13.96
CA ASP A 161 -9.89 -2.63 -15.09
C ASP A 161 -8.95 -2.17 -16.21
N GLY A 162 -7.65 -2.50 -16.14
CA GLY A 162 -6.64 -2.04 -17.09
C GLY A 162 -6.23 -0.57 -16.93
N SER A 163 -6.67 0.12 -15.86
CA SER A 163 -6.35 1.54 -15.64
C SER A 163 -4.96 1.80 -15.07
N GLY A 164 -4.23 0.77 -14.67
CA GLY A 164 -2.94 0.88 -13.97
C GLY A 164 -3.06 1.39 -12.53
N ARG A 165 -4.26 1.44 -11.95
CA ARG A 165 -4.49 2.01 -10.61
C ARG A 165 -4.47 0.96 -9.50
N PHE A 166 -4.00 1.39 -8.33
CA PHE A 166 -4.21 0.68 -7.07
C PHE A 166 -5.34 1.37 -6.29
N ILE A 167 -6.50 0.71 -6.23
CA ILE A 167 -7.65 1.16 -5.45
C ILE A 167 -7.79 0.33 -4.18
N MET A 168 -7.92 0.99 -3.03
CA MET A 168 -8.32 0.40 -1.75
C MET A 168 -9.75 0.81 -1.41
N LEU A 169 -10.56 -0.17 -1.03
CA LEU A 169 -11.95 0.00 -0.60
C LEU A 169 -12.07 -0.41 0.86
N SER A 170 -12.65 0.48 1.68
CA SER A 170 -13.21 0.10 2.98
C SER A 170 -14.65 -0.28 2.77
N GLN A 171 -15.05 -1.45 3.28
CA GLN A 171 -16.44 -1.88 3.25
C GLN A 171 -16.89 -2.48 4.58
N TYR A 172 -18.19 -2.44 4.84
CA TYR A 172 -18.81 -3.14 5.96
C TYR A 172 -19.99 -3.99 5.48
N GLU A 173 -20.27 -5.07 6.21
CA GLU A 173 -21.46 -5.89 6.01
C GLU A 173 -22.64 -5.26 6.74
N TYR A 174 -23.81 -5.28 6.10
CA TYR A 174 -25.07 -4.94 6.75
C TYR A 174 -26.19 -5.88 6.33
N MET A 175 -27.21 -5.98 7.18
CA MET A 175 -28.44 -6.69 6.87
C MET A 175 -29.46 -5.68 6.34
N PRO A 176 -29.93 -5.78 5.08
CA PRO A 176 -31.01 -4.95 4.60
C PRO A 176 -32.29 -5.15 5.45
N PRO A 177 -33.15 -4.13 5.61
CA PRO A 177 -34.35 -4.23 6.44
C PRO A 177 -35.29 -5.38 6.06
N GLU A 178 -35.32 -5.75 4.78
CA GLU A 178 -36.16 -6.84 4.24
C GLU A 178 -35.58 -8.25 4.44
N ALA A 179 -34.34 -8.36 4.94
CA ALA A 179 -33.63 -9.63 5.00
C ALA A 179 -33.83 -10.35 6.35
N THR A 180 -33.83 -11.69 6.29
CA THR A 180 -34.09 -12.57 7.44
C THR A 180 -32.93 -13.54 7.69
N PHE A 181 -32.14 -13.86 6.67
CA PHE A 181 -31.06 -14.83 6.74
C PHE A 181 -29.70 -14.17 6.48
N GLY A 182 -28.67 -14.67 7.17
CA GLY A 182 -27.31 -14.13 7.07
C GLY A 182 -26.69 -14.17 5.66
N MET A 183 -27.16 -15.05 4.79
CA MET A 183 -26.75 -15.11 3.37
C MET A 183 -27.24 -13.94 2.52
N GLN A 184 -28.18 -13.14 3.05
CA GLN A 184 -28.72 -11.96 2.38
C GLN A 184 -27.97 -10.67 2.77
N ARG A 185 -26.87 -10.78 3.52
CA ARG A 185 -26.01 -9.65 3.86
C ARG A 185 -25.48 -8.99 2.60
N LYS A 186 -25.38 -7.68 2.65
CA LYS A 186 -24.81 -6.86 1.58
C LYS A 186 -23.59 -6.12 2.10
N TYR A 187 -22.69 -5.78 1.20
CA TYR A 187 -21.55 -4.92 1.49
C TYR A 187 -21.89 -3.48 1.10
N CYS A 188 -21.49 -2.54 1.94
CA CYS A 188 -21.48 -1.11 1.63
C CYS A 188 -20.02 -0.63 1.66
N THR A 189 -19.56 -0.03 0.56
CA THR A 189 -18.27 0.67 0.52
C THR A 189 -18.44 2.07 1.06
N ASP A 190 -17.72 2.42 2.12
CA ASP A 190 -17.79 3.72 2.78
C ASP A 190 -16.55 4.59 2.58
N LEU A 191 -15.47 4.01 2.05
CA LEU A 191 -14.29 4.73 1.61
C LEU A 191 -13.69 4.07 0.38
N GLN A 192 -13.26 4.92 -0.56
CA GLN A 192 -12.42 4.52 -1.67
C GLN A 192 -11.19 5.43 -1.70
N LEU A 193 -10.01 4.82 -1.66
CA LEU A 193 -8.72 5.49 -1.80
C LEU A 193 -8.00 4.96 -3.03
N GLU A 194 -7.32 5.83 -3.73
CA GLU A 194 -6.31 5.49 -4.71
C GLU A 194 -4.93 5.68 -4.09
N LEU A 195 -4.12 4.61 -4.14
CA LEU A 195 -2.74 4.61 -3.70
C LEU A 195 -1.87 5.00 -4.91
N LEU A 196 -1.11 6.07 -4.76
CA LEU A 196 -0.29 6.66 -5.80
C LEU A 196 1.17 6.62 -5.34
N TRP A 197 2.05 6.07 -6.16
CA TRP A 197 3.48 6.23 -5.96
C TRP A 197 3.90 7.66 -6.32
N ASP A 198 4.67 8.30 -5.45
CA ASP A 198 5.29 9.60 -5.66
C ASP A 198 6.80 9.42 -5.83
N ASP A 199 7.28 9.64 -7.06
CA ASP A 199 8.70 9.53 -7.40
C ASP A 199 9.59 10.52 -6.65
N ALA A 200 9.09 11.71 -6.30
CA ALA A 200 9.89 12.71 -5.61
C ALA A 200 10.08 12.35 -4.15
N ALA A 201 9.05 11.81 -3.51
CA ALA A 201 9.08 11.36 -2.12
C ALA A 201 9.60 9.92 -1.97
N GLN A 202 9.72 9.17 -3.08
CA GLN A 202 9.97 7.72 -3.09
C GLN A 202 9.02 6.99 -2.13
N GLY A 203 7.72 7.27 -2.23
CA GLY A 203 6.74 6.77 -1.28
C GLY A 203 5.31 6.83 -1.80
N PHE A 204 4.37 6.37 -0.97
CA PHE A 204 2.95 6.36 -1.33
C PHE A 204 2.21 7.57 -0.78
N VAL A 205 1.42 8.21 -1.65
CA VAL A 205 0.40 9.18 -1.28
C VAL A 205 -0.99 8.59 -1.57
N MET A 206 -2.00 9.09 -0.87
CA MET A 206 -3.38 8.60 -1.00
C MET A 206 -4.29 9.71 -1.48
N ARG A 207 -5.15 9.38 -2.45
CA ARG A 207 -6.21 10.26 -2.93
C ARG A 207 -7.56 9.62 -2.64
N ARG A 208 -8.44 10.34 -1.96
CA ARG A 208 -9.84 9.93 -1.81
C ARG A 208 -10.59 10.13 -3.12
N LEU A 209 -11.40 9.15 -3.50
CA LEU A 209 -12.26 9.17 -4.69
C LEU A 209 -13.73 9.45 -4.33
#